data_AF-A0AA85K4K1-F1
#
_entry.id   AF-A0AA85K4K1-F1
#
_cell.length_a   1.000
_cell.length_b   1.000
_cell.length_c   1.000
_cell.angle_alpha   90.00
_cell.angle_beta   90.00
_cell.angle_gamma   90.00
#
_symmetry.space_group_name_H-M   'P 1'
#
loop_
_entity.id
_entity.type
_entity.pdbx_description
1 polymer ?
#
loop_
_entity_poly.entity_id
_entity_poly.type
_entity_poly.pdbx_seq_one_letter_code
_entity_poly.pdbx_strand_id
1 'polypeptide(L)'
;MVILCLVLLFTVQVVYSLPAMEILTTNTSGNHSSVDCKICLSAFSVLHFAITDPYWKQVYEMILAQMCTLLSPGFVKTMCTDLGATYLQQALTLISDEVQPEYLCRGLKKCKTTGKLYWNPKESEGHWGK
;
A
#
# COMPACT_ATOMS: atom_id res chain seq x y z
N MET A 1 -21.43 8.38 20.30
CA MET A 1 -20.49 8.80 21.37
C MET A 1 -19.23 7.94 21.41
N VAL A 2 -19.33 6.60 21.44
CA VAL A 2 -18.15 5.70 21.48
C VAL A 2 -17.28 5.80 20.21
N ILE A 3 -17.88 5.85 19.01
CA ILE A 3 -17.13 5.96 17.74
C ILE A 3 -16.37 7.29 17.63
N LEU A 4 -16.99 8.41 18.04
CA LEU A 4 -16.34 9.72 18.08
C LEU A 4 -15.16 9.72 19.07
N CYS A 5 -15.30 9.01 20.19
CA CYS A 5 -14.24 8.86 21.18
C CYS A 5 -13.07 8.00 20.65
N LEU A 6 -13.36 6.88 19.96
CA LEU A 6 -12.33 6.03 19.35
C LEU A 6 -11.59 6.76 18.23
N VAL A 7 -12.28 7.53 17.39
CA VAL A 7 -11.64 8.31 16.32
C VAL A 7 -10.77 9.41 16.89
N LEU A 8 -11.22 10.14 17.91
CA LEU A 8 -10.40 11.16 18.58
C LEU A 8 -9.19 10.56 19.30
N LEU A 9 -9.32 9.39 19.92
CA LEU A 9 -8.19 8.70 20.54
C LEU A 9 -7.19 8.21 19.49
N PHE A 10 -7.64 7.65 18.37
CA PHE A 10 -6.75 7.21 17.28
C PHE A 10 -6.04 8.39 16.60
N THR A 11 -6.73 9.52 16.33
CA THR A 11 -6.09 10.68 15.71
C THR A 11 -5.15 11.40 16.66
N VAL A 12 -5.48 11.51 17.93
CA VAL A 12 -4.58 12.07 18.95
C VAL A 12 -3.37 11.16 19.15
N GLN A 13 -3.52 9.83 19.25
CA GLN A 13 -2.38 8.91 19.36
C GLN A 13 -1.47 8.97 18.12
N VAL A 14 -2.04 9.00 16.91
CA VAL A 14 -1.26 9.12 15.67
C VAL A 14 -0.53 10.46 15.59
N VAL A 15 -1.22 11.59 15.86
CA VAL A 15 -0.62 12.93 15.78
C VAL A 15 0.44 13.18 16.86
N TYR A 16 0.25 12.68 18.09
CA TYR A 16 1.26 12.80 19.15
C TYR A 16 2.45 11.85 18.94
N SER A 17 2.26 10.73 18.24
CA SER A 17 3.33 9.77 17.91
C SER A 17 4.08 10.10 16.63
N LEU A 18 3.67 11.13 15.87
CA LEU A 18 4.55 11.79 14.92
C LEU A 18 5.30 12.90 15.67
N PRO A 19 6.47 12.64 16.31
CA PRO A 19 7.43 13.72 16.42
C PRO A 19 7.67 14.20 14.99
N ALA A 20 7.83 15.51 14.80
CA ALA A 20 8.24 16.08 13.53
C ALA A 20 9.31 15.17 12.92
N MET A 21 8.94 14.46 11.86
CA MET A 21 9.84 13.56 11.18
C MET A 21 10.86 14.49 10.55
N GLU A 22 11.97 14.73 11.26
CA GLU A 22 13.23 15.04 10.60
C GLU A 22 13.52 13.81 9.76
N ILE A 23 13.00 13.86 8.54
CA ILE A 23 13.37 12.97 7.46
C ILE A 23 14.89 12.98 7.48
N LEU A 24 15.50 11.81 7.65
CA LEU A 24 16.95 11.58 7.66
C LEU A 24 17.61 12.46 6.59
N THR A 25 18.09 13.64 6.98
CA THR A 25 18.98 14.44 6.14
C THR A 25 20.36 13.91 6.42
N THR A 26 20.65 12.72 5.89
CA THR A 26 22.02 12.25 5.83
C THR A 26 22.76 13.14 4.82
N ASN A 27 23.38 14.20 5.32
CA ASN A 27 24.44 14.90 4.62
C ASN A 27 25.65 13.96 4.53
N THR A 28 25.56 12.93 3.68
CA THR A 28 26.67 12.01 3.44
C THR A 28 27.19 12.25 2.05
N SER A 29 28.31 12.96 1.96
CA SER A 29 29.14 13.05 0.77
C SER A 29 29.72 11.67 0.41
N GLY A 30 28.89 10.80 -0.18
CA GLY A 30 29.24 9.44 -0.56
C GLY A 30 28.08 8.77 -1.30
N ASN A 31 28.26 8.44 -2.59
CA ASN A 31 27.30 7.84 -3.54
C ASN A 31 25.84 7.68 -3.04
N HIS A 32 25.14 8.82 -2.90
CA HIS A 32 23.75 8.96 -2.42
C HIS A 32 22.78 7.96 -3.06
N SER A 33 22.98 7.66 -4.36
CA SER A 33 22.14 6.72 -5.11
C SER A 33 22.09 5.30 -4.53
N SER A 34 23.07 4.90 -3.71
CA SER A 34 23.12 3.57 -3.11
C SER A 34 22.35 3.48 -1.79
N VAL A 35 22.35 4.55 -0.99
CA VAL A 35 21.60 4.62 0.28
C VAL A 35 20.12 4.85 0.00
N ASP A 36 19.79 5.79 -0.89
CA ASP A 36 18.41 6.04 -1.33
C ASP A 36 17.76 4.80 -1.94
N CYS A 37 18.53 4.03 -2.71
CA CYS A 37 18.06 2.77 -3.27
C CYS A 37 17.73 1.75 -2.20
N LYS A 38 18.63 1.55 -1.21
CA LYS A 38 18.39 0.59 -0.12
C LYS A 38 17.17 0.96 0.72
N ILE A 39 17.00 2.24 1.03
CA ILE A 39 15.84 2.74 1.78
C ILE A 39 14.55 2.49 1.00
N CYS A 40 14.55 2.84 -0.29
CA CYS A 40 13.41 2.62 -1.15
C CYS A 40 13.04 1.13 -1.22
N LEU A 41 14.02 0.27 -1.51
CA LEU A 41 13.82 -1.17 -1.58
C LEU A 41 13.25 -1.70 -0.27
N SER A 42 13.84 -1.31 0.87
CA SER A 42 13.34 -1.73 2.18
C SER A 42 11.89 -1.30 2.43
N ALA A 43 11.52 -0.07 2.10
CA ALA A 43 10.16 0.43 2.31
C ALA A 43 9.14 -0.34 1.46
N PHE A 44 9.44 -0.51 0.17
CA PHE A 44 8.53 -1.22 -0.73
C PHE A 44 8.54 -2.72 -0.54
N SER A 45 9.62 -3.33 -0.04
CA SER A 45 9.64 -4.74 0.36
C SER A 45 8.69 -5.00 1.53
N VAL A 46 8.63 -4.09 2.52
CA VAL A 46 7.66 -4.20 3.62
C VAL A 46 6.23 -4.07 3.09
N LEU A 47 5.98 -3.12 2.18
CA LEU A 47 4.67 -2.97 1.55
C LEU A 47 4.28 -4.21 0.74
N HIS A 48 5.21 -4.71 -0.09
CA HIS A 48 5.01 -5.90 -0.91
C HIS A 48 4.74 -7.13 -0.05
N PHE A 49 5.46 -7.31 1.05
CA PHE A 49 5.20 -8.36 2.03
C PHE A 49 3.79 -8.21 2.64
N ALA A 50 3.39 -7.01 3.08
CA ALA A 50 2.08 -6.79 3.68
C ALA A 50 0.90 -7.14 2.74
N ILE A 51 1.08 -7.00 1.42
CA ILE A 51 0.01 -7.32 0.44
C ILE A 51 0.10 -8.73 -0.13
N THR A 52 1.25 -9.41 -0.04
CA THR A 52 1.45 -10.77 -0.58
C THR A 52 1.28 -11.86 0.45
N ASP A 53 1.65 -11.58 1.69
CA ASP A 53 1.67 -12.55 2.77
C ASP A 53 0.25 -13.07 3.10
N PRO A 54 0.05 -14.40 3.19
CA PRO A 54 -1.26 -14.99 3.41
C PRO A 54 -1.92 -14.55 4.71
N TYR A 55 -1.14 -14.29 5.77
CA TYR A 55 -1.68 -13.85 7.05
C TYR A 55 -2.28 -12.44 6.92
N TRP A 56 -1.55 -11.50 6.32
CA TRP A 56 -2.05 -10.14 6.13
C TRP A 56 -3.27 -10.09 5.20
N LYS A 57 -3.29 -10.91 4.15
CA LYS A 57 -4.48 -11.04 3.28
C LYS A 57 -5.72 -11.45 4.07
N GLN A 58 -5.62 -12.46 4.94
CA GLN A 58 -6.72 -12.88 5.81
C GLN A 58 -7.14 -11.78 6.79
N VAL A 59 -6.18 -11.03 7.35
CA VAL A 59 -6.46 -9.89 8.22
C VAL A 59 -7.29 -8.84 7.49
N TYR A 60 -6.94 -8.49 6.25
CA TYR A 60 -7.72 -7.53 5.46
C TYR A 60 -9.12 -8.03 5.12
N GLU A 61 -9.28 -9.32 4.81
CA GLU A 61 -10.60 -9.93 4.60
C GLU A 61 -11.47 -9.84 5.85
N MET A 62 -10.91 -10.17 7.02
CA MET A 62 -11.62 -10.10 8.29
C MET A 62 -12.03 -8.66 8.62
N ILE A 63 -11.14 -7.69 8.43
CA ILE A 63 -11.43 -6.28 8.65
C ILE A 63 -12.57 -5.84 7.72
N LEU A 64 -12.50 -6.17 6.44
CA LEU A 64 -13.52 -5.78 5.47
C LEU A 64 -14.87 -6.45 5.81
N ALA A 65 -14.88 -7.74 6.15
CA ALA A 65 -16.08 -8.45 6.58
C ALA A 65 -16.70 -7.81 7.84
N GLN A 66 -15.88 -7.42 8.83
CA GLN A 66 -16.34 -6.70 10.02
C GLN A 66 -16.97 -5.35 9.65
N MET A 67 -16.35 -4.59 8.75
CA MET A 67 -16.91 -3.33 8.28
C MET A 67 -18.26 -3.53 7.59
N CYS A 68 -18.43 -4.60 6.81
CA CYS A 68 -19.71 -4.93 6.18
C CYS A 68 -20.82 -5.26 7.19
N THR A 69 -20.48 -5.72 8.40
CA THR A 69 -21.50 -5.98 9.44
C THR A 69 -22.20 -4.71 9.92
N LEU A 70 -21.52 -3.56 9.84
CA LEU A 70 -22.04 -2.25 10.26
C LEU A 70 -23.06 -1.67 9.28
N LEU A 71 -23.13 -2.21 8.05
CA LEU A 71 -24.07 -1.76 7.05
C LEU A 71 -25.48 -2.29 7.35
N SER A 72 -26.48 -1.47 7.00
CA SER A 72 -27.88 -1.89 7.02
C SER A 72 -28.11 -3.06 6.07
N PRO A 73 -29.06 -3.96 6.38
CA PRO A 73 -29.40 -5.06 5.50
C PRO A 73 -29.84 -4.56 4.11
N GLY A 74 -29.39 -5.24 3.05
CA GLY A 74 -29.74 -4.91 1.67
C GLY A 74 -28.57 -5.13 0.71
N PHE A 75 -28.74 -4.67 -0.53
CA PHE A 75 -27.79 -4.88 -1.63
C PHE A 75 -26.37 -4.40 -1.30
N VAL A 76 -26.22 -3.25 -0.63
CA VAL A 76 -24.91 -2.68 -0.30
C VAL A 76 -24.13 -3.57 0.67
N LYS A 77 -24.82 -4.21 1.63
CA LYS A 77 -24.18 -5.16 2.55
C LYS A 77 -23.74 -6.44 1.83
N THR A 78 -24.56 -6.94 0.91
CA THR A 78 -24.19 -8.09 0.07
C THR A 78 -22.96 -7.77 -0.77
N MET A 79 -23.00 -6.66 -1.52
CA MET A 79 -21.88 -6.21 -2.34
C MET A 79 -20.58 -6.03 -1.52
N CYS A 80 -20.67 -5.44 -0.33
CA CYS A 80 -19.53 -5.29 0.58
C CYS A 80 -18.95 -6.65 0.98
N THR A 81 -19.82 -7.60 1.33
CA THR A 81 -19.40 -8.95 1.77
C THR A 81 -18.72 -9.72 0.64
N ASP A 82 -19.27 -9.61 -0.58
CA ASP A 82 -18.67 -10.21 -1.79
C ASP A 82 -17.31 -9.56 -2.10
N LEU A 83 -17.19 -8.25 -1.88
CA LEU A 83 -15.95 -7.50 -2.05
C LEU A 83 -14.86 -8.00 -1.09
N GLY A 84 -15.23 -8.27 0.16
CA GLY A 84 -14.34 -8.86 1.17
C GLY A 84 -13.93 -10.30 0.87
N ALA A 85 -14.86 -11.14 0.42
CA ALA A 85 -14.60 -12.57 0.26
C ALA A 85 -13.90 -12.95 -1.05
N THR A 86 -14.13 -12.20 -2.14
CA THR A 86 -13.67 -12.62 -3.47
C THR A 86 -12.82 -11.55 -4.16
N TYR A 87 -13.28 -10.30 -4.15
CA TYR A 87 -12.59 -9.24 -4.90
C TYR A 87 -11.33 -8.75 -4.22
N LEU A 88 -11.26 -8.76 -2.89
CA LEU A 88 -10.08 -8.30 -2.15
C LEU A 88 -8.86 -9.18 -2.44
N GLN A 89 -9.01 -10.51 -2.50
CA GLN A 89 -7.94 -11.43 -2.86
C GLN A 89 -7.40 -11.18 -4.27
N GLN A 90 -8.31 -11.01 -5.22
CA GLN A 90 -7.95 -10.69 -6.61
C GLN A 90 -7.25 -9.34 -6.70
N ALA A 91 -7.77 -8.32 -6.01
CA ALA A 91 -7.19 -6.99 -5.97
C ALA A 91 -5.78 -7.00 -5.37
N LEU A 92 -5.58 -7.65 -4.21
CA LEU A 92 -4.25 -7.73 -3.57
C LEU A 92 -3.24 -8.50 -4.45
N THR A 93 -3.71 -9.50 -5.20
CA THR A 93 -2.88 -10.23 -6.16
C THR A 93 -2.45 -9.33 -7.31
N LEU A 94 -3.38 -8.59 -7.93
CA LEU A 94 -3.07 -7.64 -9.00
C LEU A 94 -2.12 -6.53 -8.52
N ILE A 95 -2.35 -5.99 -7.32
CA ILE A 95 -1.50 -4.95 -6.75
C ILE A 95 -0.09 -5.49 -6.44
N SER A 96 0.02 -6.74 -5.96
CA SER A 96 1.31 -7.39 -5.70
C SER A 96 2.21 -7.45 -6.94
N ASP A 97 1.63 -7.69 -8.10
CA ASP A 97 2.39 -7.79 -9.35
C ASP A 97 2.96 -6.43 -9.78
N GLU A 98 2.24 -5.34 -9.48
CA GLU A 98 2.67 -3.97 -9.77
C GLU A 98 3.61 -3.37 -8.70
N VAL A 99 3.52 -3.84 -7.45
CA VAL A 99 4.25 -3.28 -6.29
C VAL A 99 5.60 -3.95 -6.05
N GLN A 100 6.25 -4.47 -7.10
CA GLN A 100 7.59 -5.04 -6.97
C GLN A 100 8.61 -3.95 -6.61
N PRO A 101 9.35 -4.09 -5.50
CA PRO A 101 10.22 -3.03 -4.96
C PRO A 101 11.24 -2.50 -5.97
N GLU A 102 11.82 -3.36 -6.80
CA GLU A 102 12.85 -3.01 -7.77
C GLU A 102 12.28 -2.20 -8.95
N TYR A 103 11.04 -2.46 -9.36
CA TYR A 103 10.37 -1.69 -10.42
C TYR A 103 9.99 -0.31 -9.89
N LEU A 104 9.36 -0.25 -8.71
CA LEU A 104 8.97 1.01 -8.07
C LEU A 104 10.19 1.89 -7.77
N CYS A 105 11.25 1.35 -7.18
CA CYS A 105 12.42 2.15 -6.81
C CYS A 105 13.23 2.64 -8.00
N ARG A 106 13.21 1.92 -9.13
CA ARG A 106 13.75 2.43 -10.40
C ARG A 106 12.85 3.49 -11.02
N GLY A 107 11.52 3.28 -11.01
CA GLY A 107 10.55 4.27 -11.49
C GLY A 107 10.66 5.60 -10.72
N LEU A 108 10.87 5.53 -9.41
CA LEU A 108 11.12 6.67 -8.52
C LEU A 108 12.55 7.24 -8.62
N LYS A 109 13.39 6.68 -9.49
CA LYS A 109 14.80 7.05 -9.70
C LYS A 109 15.66 7.00 -8.42
N LYS A 110 15.26 6.19 -7.45
CA LYS A 110 16.03 5.94 -6.20
C LYS A 110 17.09 4.88 -6.41
N CYS A 111 16.82 3.92 -7.29
CA CYS A 111 17.79 2.91 -7.73
C CYS A 111 18.25 3.15 -9.18
N LYS A 112 19.51 2.83 -9.47
CA LYS A 112 20.04 2.85 -10.85
C LYS A 112 19.42 1.72 -11.67
N THR A 113 19.21 1.98 -12.96
CA THR A 113 18.72 0.99 -13.91
C THR A 113 19.88 0.11 -14.38
N THR A 114 20.21 -0.96 -13.64
CA THR A 114 21.11 -1.99 -14.17
C THR A 114 20.29 -3.04 -14.92
N GLY A 115 20.22 -2.91 -16.25
CA GLY A 115 19.50 -3.83 -17.14
C GLY A 115 18.26 -3.21 -17.78
N LYS A 116 18.07 -3.46 -19.09
CA LYS A 116 16.98 -2.94 -19.91
C LYS A 116 15.63 -3.24 -19.26
N LEU A 117 14.96 -2.19 -18.80
CA LEU A 117 13.53 -2.23 -18.51
C LEU A 117 12.79 -2.09 -19.84
N TYR A 118 12.19 -3.17 -20.32
CA TYR A 118 11.04 -3.03 -21.19
C TYR A 118 9.82 -2.80 -20.28
N TRP A 119 9.59 -1.55 -19.93
CA TRP A 119 8.26 -1.05 -19.56
C TRP A 119 7.78 -0.24 -20.77
N ASN A 120 6.66 -0.64 -21.37
CA ASN A 120 6.07 0.08 -22.49
C ASN A 120 4.85 0.90 -21.99
N PRO A 121 4.96 2.23 -21.89
CA PRO A 121 3.88 3.11 -21.41
C PRO A 121 2.60 3.09 -22.25
N LYS A 122 2.59 2.44 -23.42
CA LYS A 122 1.45 2.51 -24.36
C LYS A 122 0.26 1.63 -23.99
N GLU A 123 0.33 0.81 -22.94
CA GLU A 123 -0.81 -0.02 -22.50
C GLU A 123 -1.62 0.62 -21.35
N SER A 124 -1.07 1.62 -20.65
CA SER A 124 -1.77 2.31 -19.55
C SER A 124 -2.63 3.51 -19.96
N GLU A 125 -2.76 3.79 -21.27
CA GLU A 125 -3.65 4.83 -21.81
C GLU A 125 -4.92 4.25 -22.48
N GLY A 126 -5.37 3.07 -22.04
CA GLY A 126 -6.57 2.42 -22.56
C GLY A 126 -7.60 2.12 -21.48
N HIS A 127 -8.66 2.93 -21.42
CA HIS A 127 -9.99 2.55 -20.90
C HIS A 127 -10.26 2.66 -19.38
N TRP A 128 -10.08 3.85 -18.80
CA TRP A 128 -10.89 4.28 -17.65
C TRP A 128 -11.51 5.66 -17.93
N GLY A 129 -12.44 5.69 -18.87
CA GLY A 129 -13.13 6.91 -19.26
C GLY A 129 -14.03 6.74 -20.49
N LYS A 130 -15.06 5.90 -20.37
CA LYS A 130 -16.41 6.13 -20.93
C LYS A 130 -17.43 5.39 -20.07
#